data_AF-A0A6N8Z450-F1
#
_entry.id   AF-A0A6N8Z450-F1
#
_cell.length_a   1.000
_cell.length_b   1.000
_cell.length_c   1.000
_cell.angle_alpha   90.00
_cell.angle_beta   90.00
_cell.angle_gamma   90.00
#
_symmetry.space_group_name_H-M   'P 1'
#
loop_
_entity.id
_entity.type
_entity.pdbx_description
1 polymer ?
#
loop_
_entity_poly.entity_id
_entity_poly.type
_entity_poly.pdbx_seq_one_letter_code
_entity_poly.pdbx_strand_id
1 'polypeptide(L)'
;MLKHSKVANLQSKHEEPQVSIQKYHQASEKFLAQARQELSDGDLPQASEKGWGATAQILKAIADQRGWEHGRHRHLSRIASRLRAERGDRDIYRWFQVAEALHGNFYDDQMLAQDIAESLDDVESLIDRLLPMLTET
;
A
#
# COMPACT_ATOMS: atom_id res chain seq x y z
N MET A 1 -29.09 -16.55 -40.43
CA MET A 1 -27.68 -16.37 -40.01
C MET A 1 -27.68 -15.55 -38.72
N LEU A 2 -27.78 -16.21 -37.55
CA LEU A 2 -27.86 -15.55 -36.23
C LEU A 2 -26.63 -15.97 -35.42
N LYS A 3 -25.62 -15.10 -35.35
CA LYS A 3 -24.44 -15.30 -34.51
C LYS A 3 -24.82 -14.99 -33.06
N HIS A 4 -24.99 -16.04 -32.26
CA HIS A 4 -25.15 -15.92 -30.81
C HIS A 4 -23.80 -15.50 -30.21
N SER A 5 -23.73 -14.27 -29.72
CA SER A 5 -22.57 -13.78 -28.97
C SER A 5 -22.59 -14.39 -27.57
N LYS A 6 -21.62 -15.26 -27.26
CA LYS A 6 -21.37 -15.72 -25.89
C LYS A 6 -20.75 -14.56 -25.12
N VAL A 7 -21.53 -13.88 -24.30
CA VAL A 7 -21.00 -13.10 -23.17
C VAL A 7 -20.42 -14.09 -22.17
N ALA A 8 -19.09 -14.16 -22.11
CA ALA A 8 -18.38 -14.89 -21.07
C ALA A 8 -18.59 -14.13 -19.75
N ASN A 9 -19.33 -14.76 -18.85
CA ASN A 9 -19.50 -14.32 -17.48
C ASN A 9 -18.16 -14.49 -16.76
N LEU A 10 -17.43 -13.39 -16.53
CA LEU A 10 -16.22 -13.38 -15.71
C LEU A 10 -16.66 -13.49 -14.24
N GLN A 11 -16.83 -14.73 -13.77
CA GLN A 11 -16.88 -15.00 -12.34
C GLN A 11 -15.53 -14.57 -11.76
N SER A 12 -15.54 -13.54 -10.92
CA SER A 12 -14.44 -13.19 -10.05
C SER A 12 -14.09 -14.42 -9.21
N LYS A 13 -12.92 -15.01 -9.45
CA LYS A 13 -12.41 -16.08 -8.60
C LYS A 13 -12.23 -15.49 -7.20
N HIS A 14 -13.06 -15.91 -6.26
CA HIS A 14 -12.84 -15.61 -4.84
C HIS A 14 -11.59 -16.39 -4.41
N GLU A 15 -10.47 -15.69 -4.30
CA GLU A 15 -9.25 -16.18 -3.66
C GLU A 15 -9.52 -16.30 -2.15
N GLU A 16 -9.00 -17.33 -1.50
CA GLU A 16 -9.20 -17.49 -0.06
C GLU A 16 -8.61 -16.29 0.70
N PRO A 17 -9.36 -15.68 1.65
CA PRO A 17 -8.94 -14.44 2.30
C PRO A 17 -7.52 -14.47 2.90
N GLN A 18 -7.12 -15.62 3.45
CA GLN A 18 -5.80 -15.79 4.07
C GLN A 18 -4.65 -15.73 3.05
N VAL A 19 -4.84 -16.31 1.86
CA VAL A 19 -3.86 -16.28 0.77
C VAL A 19 -3.64 -14.85 0.30
N SER A 20 -4.70 -14.04 0.28
CA SER A 20 -4.62 -12.62 -0.11
C SER A 20 -3.89 -11.76 0.93
N ILE A 21 -4.14 -11.97 2.23
CA ILE A 21 -3.48 -11.23 3.32
C ILE A 21 -1.97 -11.45 3.32
N GLN A 22 -1.52 -12.71 3.27
CA GLN A 22 -0.08 -13.03 3.28
C GLN A 22 0.62 -12.47 2.03
N LYS A 23 -0.02 -12.56 0.87
CA LYS A 23 0.49 -12.01 -0.40
C LYS A 23 0.68 -10.50 -0.32
N TYR A 24 -0.29 -9.77 0.25
CA TYR A 24 -0.18 -8.33 0.43
C TYR A 24 0.89 -7.96 1.45
N HIS A 25 0.99 -8.67 2.58
CA HIS A 25 2.05 -8.45 3.54
C HIS A 25 3.45 -8.63 2.92
N GLN A 26 3.70 -9.77 2.25
CA GLN A 26 4.95 -10.04 1.55
C GLN A 26 5.26 -9.02 0.45
N ALA A 27 4.22 -8.56 -0.26
CA ALA A 27 4.38 -7.51 -1.26
C ALA A 27 4.77 -6.16 -0.62
N SER A 28 4.26 -5.85 0.57
CA SER A 28 4.64 -4.66 1.34
C SER A 28 6.13 -4.67 1.69
N GLU A 29 6.61 -5.76 2.30
CA GLU A 29 8.02 -5.94 2.65
C GLU A 29 8.93 -5.85 1.42
N LYS A 30 8.54 -6.55 0.34
CA LYS A 30 9.29 -6.53 -0.92
C LYS A 30 9.38 -5.12 -1.50
N PHE A 31 8.29 -4.36 -1.49
CA PHE A 31 8.30 -3.00 -2.03
C PHE A 31 9.11 -2.05 -1.17
N LEU A 32 9.10 -2.17 0.16
CA LEU A 32 9.96 -1.34 1.01
C LEU A 32 11.45 -1.63 0.74
N ALA A 33 11.83 -2.90 0.62
CA ALA A 33 13.20 -3.28 0.28
C ALA A 33 13.61 -2.76 -1.11
N GLN A 34 12.70 -2.85 -2.10
CA GLN A 34 12.94 -2.29 -3.43
C GLN A 34 13.07 -0.75 -3.38
N ALA A 35 12.23 -0.06 -2.62
CA ALA A 35 12.30 1.39 -2.48
C ALA A 35 13.68 1.86 -2.00
N ARG A 36 14.24 1.17 -0.99
CA ARG A 36 15.58 1.46 -0.49
C ARG A 36 16.67 1.13 -1.51
N GLN A 37 16.50 0.08 -2.32
CA GLN A 37 17.43 -0.25 -3.40
C GLN A 37 17.43 0.82 -4.50
N GLU A 38 16.25 1.21 -5.00
CA GLU A 38 16.11 2.24 -6.03
C GLU A 38 16.68 3.59 -5.54
N LEU A 39 16.48 3.93 -4.26
CA LEU A 39 17.08 5.12 -3.65
C LEU A 39 18.62 5.05 -3.67
N SER A 40 19.19 3.89 -3.33
CA SER A 40 20.64 3.67 -3.38
C SER A 40 21.20 3.75 -4.80
N ASP A 41 20.42 3.34 -5.80
CA ASP A 41 20.79 3.35 -7.21
C ASP A 41 20.55 4.73 -7.87
N GLY A 42 19.86 5.64 -7.16
CA GLY A 42 19.58 7.01 -7.61
C GLY A 42 18.31 7.15 -8.44
N ASP A 43 17.48 6.11 -8.55
CA ASP A 43 16.16 6.18 -9.20
C ASP A 43 15.11 6.69 -8.20
N LEU A 44 15.11 8.02 -8.00
CA LEU A 44 14.26 8.70 -7.03
C LEU A 44 12.74 8.54 -7.32
N PRO A 45 12.25 8.63 -8.57
CA PRO A 45 10.86 8.34 -8.87
C PRO A 45 10.47 6.91 -8.48
N GLN A 46 11.28 5.90 -8.81
CA GLN A 46 10.96 4.53 -8.47
C GLN A 46 11.07 4.25 -6.97
N ALA A 47 12.05 4.83 -6.28
CA ALA A 47 12.11 4.76 -4.83
C ALA A 47 10.79 5.24 -4.19
N SER A 48 10.27 6.35 -4.71
CA SER A 48 9.03 6.95 -4.23
C SER A 48 7.80 6.08 -4.52
N GLU A 49 7.66 5.59 -5.76
CA GLU A 49 6.56 4.69 -6.13
C GLU A 49 6.57 3.39 -5.33
N LYS A 50 7.74 2.82 -5.07
CA LYS A 50 7.87 1.62 -4.24
C LYS A 50 7.54 1.89 -2.77
N GLY A 51 7.93 3.04 -2.22
CA GLY A 51 7.55 3.45 -0.86
C GLY A 51 6.03 3.58 -0.70
N TRP A 52 5.36 4.25 -1.64
CA TRP A 52 3.90 4.30 -1.66
C TRP A 52 3.27 2.91 -1.85
N GLY A 53 3.82 2.12 -2.77
CA GLY A 53 3.41 0.74 -3.03
C GLY A 53 3.43 -0.11 -1.76
N ALA A 54 4.49 -0.02 -0.96
CA ALA A 54 4.63 -0.74 0.31
C ALA A 54 3.48 -0.40 1.27
N THR A 55 3.19 0.90 1.43
CA THR A 55 2.07 1.41 2.23
C THR A 55 0.71 0.90 1.71
N ALA A 56 0.51 0.94 0.39
CA ALA A 56 -0.73 0.48 -0.22
C ALA A 56 -0.98 -1.01 0.04
N GLN A 57 0.07 -1.85 0.02
CA GLN A 57 -0.08 -3.29 0.25
C GLN A 57 -0.43 -3.62 1.70
N ILE A 58 0.21 -3.01 2.70
CA ILE A 58 -0.13 -3.29 4.11
C ILE A 58 -1.57 -2.86 4.46
N LEU A 59 -2.03 -1.72 3.90
CA LEU A 59 -3.42 -1.28 4.06
C LEU A 59 -4.41 -2.23 3.38
N LYS A 60 -4.06 -2.81 2.22
CA LYS A 60 -4.87 -3.83 1.55
C LYS A 60 -4.94 -5.14 2.35
N ALA A 61 -3.83 -5.57 2.95
CA ALA A 61 -3.81 -6.74 3.82
C ALA A 61 -4.79 -6.58 5.00
N ILE A 62 -4.75 -5.43 5.68
CA ILE A 62 -5.69 -5.13 6.77
C ILE A 62 -7.13 -5.02 6.25
N ALA A 63 -7.35 -4.38 5.11
CA ALA A 63 -8.67 -4.25 4.52
C ALA A 63 -9.28 -5.63 4.20
N ASP A 64 -8.51 -6.55 3.63
CA ASP A 64 -8.96 -7.91 3.35
C ASP A 64 -9.32 -8.67 4.62
N GLN A 65 -8.47 -8.63 5.65
CA GLN A 65 -8.75 -9.26 6.95
C GLN A 65 -10.06 -8.72 7.57
N ARG A 66 -10.37 -7.45 7.31
CA ARG A 66 -11.52 -6.76 7.90
C ARG A 66 -12.75 -6.72 6.99
N GLY A 67 -12.66 -7.25 5.76
CA GLY A 67 -13.72 -7.20 4.76
C GLY A 67 -14.03 -5.78 4.27
N TRP A 68 -13.04 -4.89 4.23
CA TRP A 68 -13.19 -3.50 3.76
C TRP A 68 -12.83 -3.36 2.28
N GLU A 69 -13.45 -2.39 1.60
CA GLU A 69 -13.08 -2.06 0.23
C GLU A 69 -11.65 -1.48 0.16
N HIS A 70 -10.85 -1.93 -0.82
CA HIS A 70 -9.48 -1.42 -1.02
C HIS A 70 -9.09 -1.25 -2.51
N GLY A 71 -10.03 -1.42 -3.44
CA GLY A 71 -9.76 -1.41 -4.90
C GLY A 71 -9.55 -0.04 -5.56
N ARG A 72 -9.48 1.07 -4.81
CA ARG A 72 -9.31 2.45 -5.34
C ARG A 72 -8.44 3.27 -4.40
N HIS A 73 -7.69 4.27 -4.89
CA HIS A 73 -6.86 5.15 -4.05
C HIS A 73 -7.64 5.78 -2.89
N ARG A 74 -8.85 6.29 -3.14
CA ARG A 74 -9.71 6.86 -2.09
C ARG A 74 -10.02 5.89 -0.94
N HIS A 75 -9.94 4.58 -1.18
CA HIS A 75 -10.17 3.58 -0.15
C HIS A 75 -8.99 3.52 0.82
N LEU A 76 -7.75 3.64 0.35
CA LEU A 76 -6.54 3.62 1.19
C LEU A 76 -6.56 4.75 2.23
N SER A 77 -6.89 5.98 1.82
CA SER A 77 -7.02 7.12 2.74
C SER A 77 -8.14 6.90 3.79
N ARG A 78 -9.25 6.26 3.41
CA ARG A 78 -10.32 5.90 4.35
C ARG A 78 -9.87 4.83 5.34
N ILE A 79 -9.14 3.82 4.88
CA ILE A 79 -8.56 2.78 5.73
C ILE A 79 -7.61 3.43 6.74
N ALA A 80 -6.63 4.22 6.31
CA ALA A 80 -5.68 4.90 7.20
C ALA A 80 -6.39 5.81 8.24
N SER A 81 -7.40 6.58 7.81
CA SER A 81 -8.20 7.43 8.70
C SER A 81 -8.97 6.62 9.76
N ARG A 82 -9.50 5.46 9.38
CA ARG A 82 -10.19 4.54 10.29
C ARG A 82 -9.23 3.91 11.28
N LEU A 83 -8.07 3.42 10.82
CA LEU A 83 -7.05 2.80 11.68
C LEU A 83 -6.49 3.80 12.71
N ARG A 84 -6.26 5.06 12.30
CA ARG A 84 -5.96 6.17 13.23
C ARG A 84 -7.02 6.27 14.33
N ALA A 85 -8.30 6.30 13.97
CA ALA A 85 -9.39 6.46 14.93
C ALA A 85 -9.50 5.25 15.88
N GLU A 86 -9.32 4.04 15.37
CA GLU A 86 -9.35 2.80 16.16
C GLU A 86 -8.17 2.71 17.16
N ARG A 87 -6.98 3.17 16.76
CA ARG A 87 -5.77 3.14 17.59
C ARG A 87 -5.63 4.38 18.50
N GLY A 88 -6.37 5.46 18.24
CA GLY A 88 -6.13 6.76 18.86
C GLY A 88 -4.77 7.36 18.52
N ASP A 89 -4.14 6.88 17.44
CA ASP A 89 -2.76 7.19 17.05
C ASP A 89 -2.75 8.07 15.80
N ARG A 90 -2.43 9.35 16.00
CA ARG A 90 -2.41 10.36 14.93
C ARG A 90 -1.29 10.12 13.92
N ASP A 91 -0.21 9.44 14.30
CA ASP A 91 0.95 9.24 13.43
C ASP A 91 0.63 8.32 12.25
N ILE A 92 -0.30 7.37 12.42
CA ILE A 92 -0.78 6.50 11.33
C ILE A 92 -1.20 7.32 10.10
N TYR A 93 -2.01 8.37 10.31
CA TYR A 93 -2.47 9.19 9.19
C TYR A 93 -1.42 10.20 8.73
N ARG A 94 -0.53 10.64 9.63
CA ARG A 94 0.58 11.53 9.26
C ARG A 94 1.54 10.84 8.31
N TRP A 95 2.01 9.63 8.66
CA TRP A 95 2.88 8.83 7.81
C TRP A 95 2.20 8.39 6.52
N PHE A 96 0.90 8.09 6.55
CA PHE A 96 0.16 7.83 5.31
C PHE A 96 0.19 9.02 4.35
N GLN A 97 0.12 10.26 4.85
CA GLN A 97 0.23 11.45 3.98
C GLN A 97 1.64 11.64 3.41
N VAL A 98 2.67 11.22 4.14
CA VAL A 98 4.05 11.17 3.61
C VAL A 98 4.14 10.16 2.46
N ALA A 99 3.53 8.98 2.61
CA ALA A 99 3.45 8.01 1.52
C ALA A 99 2.69 8.54 0.29
N GLU A 100 1.61 9.31 0.47
CA GLU A 100 0.91 9.97 -0.64
C GLU A 100 1.77 11.05 -1.31
N ALA A 101 2.65 11.73 -0.56
CA ALA A 101 3.61 12.68 -1.14
C ALA A 101 4.66 11.97 -2.02
N LEU A 102 5.16 10.80 -1.60
CA LEU A 102 6.02 9.95 -2.44
C LEU A 102 5.32 9.55 -3.75
N HIS A 103 4.05 9.19 -3.69
CA HIS A 103 3.30 8.87 -4.90
C HIS A 103 3.15 10.08 -5.84
N GLY A 104 2.97 11.28 -5.29
CA GLY A 104 3.04 12.52 -6.08
C GLY A 104 4.41 12.70 -6.74
N ASN A 105 5.49 12.44 -5.99
CA ASN A 105 6.86 12.56 -6.48
C ASN A 105 7.18 11.62 -7.64
N PHE A 106 6.57 10.43 -7.70
CA PHE A 106 6.73 9.54 -8.86
C PHE A 106 6.36 10.22 -10.20
N TYR A 107 5.41 11.16 -10.19
CA TYR A 107 5.00 11.90 -11.37
C TYR A 107 5.78 13.19 -11.60
N ASP A 108 6.14 13.89 -10.52
CA ASP A 108 6.70 15.24 -10.58
C ASP A 108 8.24 15.28 -10.47
N ASP A 109 8.86 14.26 -9.86
CA ASP A 109 10.31 14.10 -9.63
C ASP A 109 10.98 15.36 -9.03
N GLN A 110 10.47 15.82 -7.90
CA GLN A 110 10.89 17.08 -7.24
C GLN A 110 11.57 16.87 -5.89
N MET A 111 11.38 15.72 -5.24
CA MET A 111 11.94 15.44 -3.92
C MET A 111 13.43 15.12 -4.01
N LEU A 112 14.19 15.60 -3.02
CA LEU A 112 15.60 15.27 -2.91
C LEU A 112 15.77 13.86 -2.35
N ALA A 113 16.90 13.22 -2.65
CA ALA A 113 17.22 11.88 -2.15
C ALA A 113 17.14 11.78 -0.62
N GLN A 114 17.56 12.81 0.11
CA GLN A 114 17.45 12.86 1.58
C GLN A 114 16.00 12.88 2.06
N ASP A 115 15.11 13.62 1.37
CA ASP A 115 13.70 13.75 1.77
C ASP A 115 12.97 12.43 1.48
N ILE A 116 13.34 11.76 0.40
CA ILE A 116 12.85 10.40 0.08
C ILE A 116 13.34 9.41 1.13
N ALA A 117 14.61 9.47 1.54
CA ALA A 117 15.14 8.60 2.59
C ALA A 117 14.34 8.72 3.90
N GLU A 118 14.13 9.96 4.38
CA GLU A 118 13.33 10.23 5.58
C GLU A 118 11.87 9.77 5.41
N SER A 119 11.31 9.97 4.20
CA SER A 119 9.95 9.51 3.90
C SER A 119 9.83 7.99 3.89
N LEU A 120 10.87 7.26 3.47
CA LEU A 120 10.90 5.79 3.54
C LEU A 120 11.00 5.29 4.98
N ASP A 121 11.67 6.02 5.88
CA ASP A 121 11.71 5.69 7.31
C ASP A 121 10.32 5.92 7.97
N ASP A 122 9.59 6.95 7.53
CA ASP A 122 8.19 7.17 7.92
C ASP A 122 7.25 6.08 7.37
N VAL A 123 7.49 5.58 6.13
CA VAL A 123 6.77 4.43 5.56
C VAL A 123 7.02 3.16 6.37
N GLU A 124 8.27 2.87 6.74
CA GLU A 124 8.62 1.73 7.59
C GLU A 124 7.93 1.84 8.95
N SER A 125 7.97 3.02 9.57
CA SER A 125 7.29 3.30 10.85
C SER A 125 5.78 3.04 10.78
N LEU A 126 5.14 3.40 9.66
CA LEU A 126 3.74 3.09 9.41
C LEU A 126 3.49 1.58 9.29
N ILE A 127 4.30 0.87 8.50
CA ILE A 127 4.18 -0.58 8.32
C ILE A 127 4.31 -1.29 9.67
N ASP A 128 5.34 -0.95 10.46
CA ASP A 128 5.57 -1.51 11.79
C ASP A 128 4.42 -1.23 12.76
N ARG A 129 3.81 -0.05 12.66
CA ARG A 129 2.64 0.32 13.48
C ARG A 129 1.39 -0.48 13.11
N LEU A 130 1.26 -0.82 11.83
CA LEU A 130 0.11 -1.52 11.26
C LEU A 130 0.24 -3.04 11.35
N LEU A 131 1.46 -3.58 11.33
CA LEU A 131 1.73 -5.01 11.33
C LEU A 131 1.04 -5.78 12.49
N PRO A 132 1.03 -5.28 13.75
CA PRO A 132 0.30 -5.93 14.85
C PRO A 132 -1.24 -5.89 14.72
N MET A 133 -1.78 -5.26 13.67
CA MET A 133 -3.21 -5.28 13.35
C MET A 133 -3.59 -6.47 12.45
N LEU A 134 -2.59 -7.08 11.81
CA LEU A 134 -2.75 -8.38 11.16
C LEU A 134 -2.71 -9.45 12.25
N THR A 135 -3.72 -10.31 12.29
CA THR A 135 -3.70 -11.46 13.20
C THR A 135 -2.86 -12.56 12.56
N GLU A 136 -1.87 -13.08 13.27
CA GLU A 136 -1.36 -14.43 13.00
C GLU A 136 -2.56 -15.37 13.06
N THR A 137 -2.89 -16.02 11.94
CA THR A 137 -4.00 -16.96 11.85
C THR A 137 -3.44 -18.37 11.80
#